data_AF-A0A9Q7EVT8-F1
#
_entry.id   AF-A0A9Q7EVT8-F1
#
_cell.length_a   1.000
_cell.length_b   1.000
_cell.length_c   1.000
_cell.angle_alpha   90.00
_cell.angle_beta   90.00
_cell.angle_gamma   90.00
#
_symmetry.space_group_name_H-M   'P 1'
#
loop_
_entity.id
_entity.type
_entity.pdbx_description
1 polymer ?
#
loop_
_entity_poly.entity_id
_entity_poly.type
_entity_poly.pdbx_seq_one_letter_code
_entity_poly.pdbx_strand_id
1 'polypeptide(L)'
;MRRLVARGTLALLLLPFLSLSAGALSEADLSRIWRNNGSVEGIQIFRFGLVDWSGRSASVEGAVPLRDSSAQARLLARQGASLEAKKRLLLLLYEIRYGLPERLRSIDVSGSVVEGHVDFAGVREGRYVLEVTLPLERLFDECVLFEAVVR
;
A
#
# COMPACT_ATOMS: atom_id res chain seq x y z
N MET A 1 11.95 63.09 32.75
CA MET A 1 11.71 62.42 31.44
C MET A 1 12.95 61.65 31.01
N ARG A 2 13.01 60.33 31.25
CA ARG A 2 13.94 59.39 30.60
C ARG A 2 13.22 58.03 30.52
N ARG A 3 12.87 57.59 29.31
CA ARG A 3 12.20 56.30 29.06
C ARG A 3 13.28 55.23 28.86
N LEU A 4 13.32 54.23 29.74
CA LEU A 4 14.06 53.00 29.51
C LEU A 4 13.19 52.06 28.66
N VAL A 5 13.68 51.74 27.46
CA VAL A 5 13.06 50.77 26.55
C VAL A 5 13.43 49.37 27.03
N ALA A 6 12.45 48.67 27.59
CA ALA A 6 12.57 47.26 27.93
C ALA A 6 12.67 46.44 26.64
N ARG A 7 13.84 45.82 26.42
CA ARG A 7 14.06 44.82 25.37
C ARG A 7 13.30 43.56 25.77
N GLY A 8 12.15 43.34 25.15
CA GLY A 8 11.40 42.09 25.25
C GLY A 8 12.15 40.98 24.52
N THR A 9 12.73 40.06 25.27
CA THR A 9 13.27 38.80 24.79
C THR A 9 12.12 37.94 24.28
N LEU A 10 12.04 37.77 22.96
CA LEU A 10 11.07 36.90 22.30
C LEU A 10 11.49 35.44 22.57
N ALA A 11 10.93 34.83 23.61
CA ALA A 11 11.12 33.41 23.90
C ALA A 11 10.33 32.59 22.87
N LEU A 12 11.03 32.13 21.83
CA LEU A 12 10.53 31.20 20.83
C LEU A 12 10.29 29.84 21.52
N LEU A 13 9.05 29.56 21.90
CA LEU A 13 8.60 28.26 22.39
C LEU A 13 8.67 27.24 21.25
N LEU A 14 9.81 26.55 21.15
CA LEU A 14 9.97 25.32 20.38
C LEU A 14 9.13 24.23 21.07
N LEU A 15 7.88 24.09 20.65
CA LEU A 15 7.08 22.91 20.97
C LEU A 15 7.75 21.70 20.28
N PRO A 16 8.21 20.68 21.03
CA PRO A 16 8.66 19.46 20.40
C PRO A 16 7.42 18.81 19.77
N PHE A 17 7.44 18.67 18.45
CA PHE A 17 6.52 17.79 17.75
C PHE A 17 6.68 16.40 18.37
N LEU A 18 5.71 16.01 19.20
CA LEU A 18 5.58 14.64 19.68
C LEU A 18 5.26 13.80 18.44
N SER A 19 6.30 13.14 17.92
CA SER A 19 6.17 12.08 16.94
C SER A 19 5.31 10.98 17.57
N LEU A 20 4.01 11.00 17.29
CA LEU A 20 3.17 9.83 17.50
C LEU A 20 3.79 8.73 16.61
N SER A 21 4.59 7.85 17.20
CA SER A 21 4.92 6.58 16.53
C SER A 21 3.59 5.89 16.31
N ALA A 22 3.20 5.74 15.05
CA ALA A 22 2.24 4.72 14.68
C ALA A 22 2.82 3.41 15.22
N GLY A 23 2.20 2.86 16.27
CA GLY A 23 2.68 1.62 16.88
C GLY A 23 2.61 0.51 15.85
N ALA A 24 3.64 -0.34 15.80
CA ALA A 24 3.64 -1.54 14.96
C ALA A 24 2.38 -2.37 15.23
N LEU A 25 1.81 -2.97 14.18
CA LEU A 25 0.56 -3.71 14.25
C LEU A 25 0.69 -4.83 15.29
N SER A 26 -0.21 -4.85 16.27
CA SER A 26 -0.21 -5.92 17.26
C SER A 26 -0.69 -7.24 16.63
N GLU A 27 -0.25 -8.37 17.18
CA GLU A 27 -0.78 -9.70 16.83
C GLU A 27 -2.30 -9.80 17.00
N ALA A 28 -2.84 -9.07 17.98
CA ALA A 28 -4.28 -8.98 18.21
C ALA A 28 -5.00 -8.24 17.08
N ASP A 29 -4.38 -7.22 16.48
CA ASP A 29 -4.91 -6.50 15.33
C ASP A 29 -4.89 -7.36 14.07
N LEU A 30 -3.78 -8.04 13.78
CA LEU A 30 -3.72 -9.01 12.67
C LEU A 30 -4.79 -10.10 12.83
N SER A 31 -4.92 -10.66 14.02
CA SER A 31 -5.92 -11.67 14.33
C SER A 31 -7.36 -11.15 14.14
N ARG A 32 -7.62 -9.88 14.47
CA ARG A 32 -8.91 -9.25 14.25
C ARG A 32 -9.20 -9.05 12.78
N ILE A 33 -8.21 -8.57 12.01
CA ILE A 33 -8.34 -8.40 10.55
C ILE A 33 -8.63 -9.75 9.88
N TRP A 34 -7.88 -10.79 10.24
CA TRP A 34 -8.10 -12.16 9.73
C TRP A 34 -9.52 -12.67 10.02
N ARG A 35 -10.00 -12.50 11.26
CA ARG A 35 -11.38 -12.87 11.63
C ARG A 35 -12.43 -12.11 10.84
N ASN A 36 -12.23 -10.80 10.63
CA ASN A 36 -13.12 -9.96 9.84
C ASN A 36 -13.17 -10.38 8.36
N ASN A 37 -12.12 -11.06 7.86
CA ASN A 37 -12.03 -11.59 6.50
C ASN A 37 -12.47 -13.06 6.41
N GLY A 38 -13.15 -13.59 7.43
CA GLY A 38 -13.76 -14.92 7.40
C GLY A 38 -12.93 -16.04 8.03
N SER A 39 -11.80 -15.72 8.66
CA SER A 39 -10.92 -16.69 9.34
C SER A 39 -10.42 -17.83 8.43
N VAL A 40 -10.14 -17.52 7.16
CA VAL A 40 -9.63 -18.52 6.18
C VAL A 40 -8.24 -18.97 6.59
N GLU A 41 -8.01 -20.28 6.69
CA GLU A 41 -6.67 -20.83 6.95
C GLU A 41 -5.80 -20.80 5.68
N GLY A 42 -4.52 -20.48 5.84
CA GLY A 42 -3.56 -20.43 4.74
C GLY A 42 -3.80 -19.26 3.79
N ILE A 43 -3.92 -19.56 2.49
CA ILE A 43 -4.00 -18.57 1.42
C ILE A 43 -5.45 -18.21 1.13
N GLN A 44 -5.79 -16.93 1.25
CA GLN A 44 -7.05 -16.35 0.82
C GLN A 44 -6.86 -15.54 -0.46
N ILE A 45 -7.70 -15.82 -1.46
CA ILE A 45 -7.71 -15.10 -2.73
C ILE A 45 -8.69 -13.92 -2.62
N PHE A 46 -8.19 -12.74 -2.96
CA PHE A 46 -8.93 -11.50 -3.05
C PHE A 46 -9.01 -11.05 -4.52
N ARG A 47 -9.84 -10.05 -4.84
CA ARG A 47 -9.97 -9.56 -6.21
C ARG A 47 -8.67 -8.94 -6.73
N PHE A 48 -7.92 -8.28 -5.85
CA PHE A 48 -6.72 -7.52 -6.24
C PHE A 48 -5.39 -8.23 -5.95
N GLY A 49 -5.41 -9.34 -5.21
CA GLY A 49 -4.22 -10.12 -4.90
C GLY A 49 -4.56 -11.32 -4.03
N LEU A 50 -3.56 -11.83 -3.32
CA LEU A 50 -3.71 -12.94 -2.40
C LEU A 50 -3.06 -12.61 -1.06
N VAL A 51 -3.56 -13.20 0.01
CA VAL A 51 -2.98 -13.10 1.35
C VAL A 51 -2.71 -14.50 1.85
N ASP A 52 -1.45 -14.77 2.20
CA ASP A 52 -1.08 -15.92 2.99
C ASP A 52 -1.10 -15.52 4.47
N TRP A 53 -2.18 -15.90 5.17
CA TRP A 53 -2.34 -15.60 6.59
C TRP A 53 -1.35 -16.38 7.47
N SER A 54 -0.98 -17.58 7.04
CA SER A 54 -0.02 -18.44 7.75
C SER A 54 1.42 -17.98 7.53
N GLY A 55 1.78 -17.65 6.29
CA GLY A 55 3.07 -17.09 5.90
C GLY A 55 3.21 -15.58 6.13
N ARG A 56 2.14 -14.92 6.59
CA ARG A 56 2.08 -13.48 6.92
C ARG A 56 2.52 -12.56 5.78
N SER A 57 2.05 -12.85 4.58
CA SER A 57 2.38 -12.04 3.40
C SER A 57 1.17 -11.78 2.51
N ALA A 58 1.26 -10.73 1.71
CA ALA A 58 0.32 -10.40 0.66
C ALA A 58 1.05 -10.30 -0.67
N SER A 59 0.49 -10.88 -1.72
CA SER A 59 1.08 -10.86 -3.06
C SER A 59 0.12 -10.28 -4.08
N VAL A 60 0.66 -9.55 -5.04
CA VAL A 60 -0.09 -8.96 -6.15
C VAL A 60 0.67 -9.12 -7.46
N GLU A 61 -0.07 -9.06 -8.57
CA GLU A 61 0.50 -9.07 -9.91
C GLU A 61 0.20 -7.75 -10.65
N GLY A 62 1.24 -7.00 -11.01
CA GLY A 62 1.13 -5.90 -11.95
C GLY A 62 1.43 -6.37 -13.37
N ALA A 63 0.53 -6.13 -14.32
CA ALA A 63 0.69 -6.62 -15.69
C ALA A 63 0.30 -5.58 -16.75
N VAL A 64 1.24 -5.19 -17.61
CA VAL A 64 1.02 -4.18 -18.67
C VAL A 64 1.35 -4.76 -20.05
N PRO A 65 0.54 -4.47 -21.10
CA PRO A 65 0.84 -4.94 -22.45
C PRO A 65 2.22 -4.49 -22.94
N LEU A 66 2.96 -5.41 -23.54
CA LEU A 66 4.23 -5.13 -24.19
C LEU A 66 3.95 -4.83 -25.68
N ARG A 67 4.09 -3.57 -26.09
CA ARG A 67 3.75 -3.13 -27.45
C ARG A 67 4.70 -3.72 -28.51
N ASP A 68 5.98 -3.77 -28.20
CA ASP A 68 7.03 -4.31 -29.08
C ASP A 68 8.23 -4.81 -28.25
N SER A 69 9.21 -5.41 -28.92
CA SER A 69 10.37 -6.03 -28.26
C SER A 69 11.52 -5.07 -27.96
N SER A 70 11.39 -3.77 -28.26
CA SER A 70 12.44 -2.77 -28.06
C SER A 70 12.77 -2.59 -26.58
N ALA A 71 13.99 -2.13 -26.29
CA ALA A 71 14.42 -1.82 -24.93
C ALA A 71 13.55 -0.71 -24.30
N GLN A 72 13.13 0.27 -25.09
CA GLN A 72 12.28 1.38 -24.66
C GLN A 72 10.89 0.89 -24.26
N ALA A 73 10.26 0.04 -25.09
CA ALA A 73 8.96 -0.54 -24.77
C ALA A 73 9.02 -1.41 -23.52
N ARG A 74 10.10 -2.20 -23.35
CA ARG A 74 10.30 -3.01 -22.13
C ARG A 74 10.46 -2.16 -20.88
N LEU A 75 11.23 -1.06 -20.95
CA LEU A 75 11.42 -0.15 -19.82
C LEU A 75 10.08 0.48 -19.39
N LEU A 76 9.31 0.98 -20.35
CA LEU A 76 7.98 1.55 -20.10
C LEU A 76 7.01 0.51 -19.54
N ALA A 77 7.00 -0.70 -20.10
CA ALA A 77 6.15 -1.79 -19.62
C ALA A 77 6.53 -2.22 -18.19
N ARG A 78 7.83 -2.25 -17.86
CA ARG A 78 8.30 -2.51 -16.48
C ARG A 78 7.83 -1.44 -15.51
N GLN A 79 7.94 -0.16 -15.85
CA GLN A 79 7.46 0.94 -15.02
C GLN A 79 5.95 0.87 -14.84
N GLY A 80 5.20 0.61 -15.92
CA GLY A 80 3.76 0.43 -15.88
C GLY A 80 3.34 -0.75 -15.00
N ALA A 81 4.00 -1.92 -15.13
CA ALA A 81 3.74 -3.08 -14.28
C ALA A 81 4.02 -2.80 -12.81
N SER A 82 5.09 -2.03 -12.51
CA SER A 82 5.37 -1.58 -11.14
C SER A 82 4.28 -0.67 -10.58
N LEU A 83 3.81 0.31 -11.36
CA LEU A 83 2.70 1.19 -10.96
C LEU A 83 1.39 0.41 -10.74
N GLU A 84 1.11 -0.55 -11.63
CA GLU A 84 -0.07 -1.40 -11.50
C GLU A 84 0.01 -2.29 -10.25
N ALA A 85 1.16 -2.90 -9.96
CA ALA A 85 1.36 -3.66 -8.73
C ALA A 85 1.14 -2.79 -7.47
N LYS A 86 1.67 -1.55 -7.46
CA LYS A 86 1.45 -0.59 -6.37
C LYS A 86 -0.04 -0.26 -6.19
N LYS A 87 -0.75 -0.01 -7.29
CA LYS A 87 -2.20 0.23 -7.28
C LYS A 87 -2.95 -0.99 -6.72
N ARG A 88 -2.57 -2.20 -7.13
CA ARG A 88 -3.20 -3.43 -6.63
C ARG A 88 -2.93 -3.66 -5.15
N LEU A 89 -1.76 -3.31 -4.62
CA LEU A 89 -1.52 -3.35 -3.17
C LEU A 89 -2.47 -2.41 -2.41
N LEU A 90 -2.69 -1.18 -2.89
CA LEU A 90 -3.67 -0.27 -2.29
C LEU A 90 -5.08 -0.83 -2.35
N LEU A 91 -5.48 -1.37 -3.50
CA LEU A 91 -6.80 -1.96 -3.68
C LEU A 91 -7.00 -3.22 -2.81
N LEU A 92 -5.97 -4.05 -2.66
CA LEU A 92 -5.98 -5.20 -1.77
C LEU A 92 -6.09 -4.75 -0.30
N LEU A 93 -5.31 -3.75 0.11
CA LEU A 93 -5.42 -3.15 1.45
C LEU A 93 -6.82 -2.62 1.71
N TYR A 94 -7.44 -1.96 0.74
CA TYR A 94 -8.82 -1.49 0.82
C TYR A 94 -9.79 -2.66 0.99
N GLU A 95 -9.71 -3.67 0.12
CA GLU A 95 -10.57 -4.85 0.14
C GLU A 95 -10.48 -5.60 1.47
N ILE A 96 -9.27 -5.77 2.03
CA ILE A 96 -9.08 -6.43 3.33
C ILE A 96 -9.69 -5.62 4.49
N ARG A 97 -9.60 -4.29 4.44
CA ARG A 97 -10.05 -3.41 5.55
C ARG A 97 -11.56 -3.15 5.51
N TYR A 98 -12.13 -3.02 4.32
CA TYR A 98 -13.49 -2.52 4.15
C TYR A 98 -14.41 -3.49 3.40
N GLY A 99 -13.86 -4.54 2.79
CA GLY A 99 -14.59 -5.38 1.85
C GLY A 99 -14.85 -4.66 0.52
N LEU A 100 -15.45 -5.38 -0.43
CA LEU A 100 -15.96 -4.80 -1.67
C LEU A 100 -17.48 -4.98 -1.76
N PRO A 101 -18.22 -3.99 -2.26
CA PRO A 101 -19.64 -4.16 -2.51
C PRO A 101 -19.88 -5.19 -3.62
N GLU A 102 -20.96 -5.97 -3.50
CA GLU A 102 -21.31 -7.02 -4.47
C GLU A 102 -21.43 -6.49 -5.91
N ARG A 103 -21.92 -5.25 -6.07
CA ARG A 103 -22.14 -4.59 -7.36
C ARG A 103 -21.14 -3.46 -7.63
N LEU A 104 -19.86 -3.70 -7.36
CA LEU A 104 -18.79 -2.76 -7.65
C LEU A 104 -18.73 -2.41 -9.14
N ARG A 105 -18.88 -1.11 -9.49
CA ARG A 105 -18.67 -0.61 -10.86
C ARG A 105 -17.25 -0.09 -11.03
N SER A 106 -16.79 0.71 -10.08
CA SER A 106 -15.43 1.27 -10.10
C SER A 106 -14.96 1.57 -8.69
N ILE A 107 -13.66 1.44 -8.47
CA ILE A 107 -12.98 1.90 -7.28
C ILE A 107 -11.74 2.69 -7.69
N ASP A 108 -11.68 3.93 -7.24
CA ASP A 108 -10.53 4.81 -7.40
C ASP A 108 -9.91 4.98 -6.01
N VAL A 109 -8.64 4.56 -5.85
CA VAL A 109 -7.89 4.71 -4.60
C VAL A 109 -6.66 5.57 -4.80
N SER A 110 -6.35 6.40 -3.81
CA SER A 110 -5.08 7.12 -3.72
C SER A 110 -4.41 6.80 -2.38
N GLY A 111 -3.08 6.74 -2.38
CA GLY A 111 -2.34 6.26 -1.22
C GLY A 111 -0.85 6.18 -1.46
N SER A 112 -0.13 5.77 -0.42
CA SER A 112 1.29 5.44 -0.47
C SER A 112 1.46 3.96 -0.17
N VAL A 113 2.35 3.30 -0.92
CA VAL A 113 2.77 1.92 -0.66
C VAL A 113 4.27 1.85 -0.58
N VAL A 114 4.74 1.01 0.33
CA VAL A 114 6.16 0.70 0.44
C VAL A 114 6.56 -0.36 -0.57
N GLU A 115 7.86 -0.43 -0.84
CA GLU A 115 8.41 -1.42 -1.77
C GLU A 115 8.34 -2.83 -1.16
N GLY A 116 7.74 -3.74 -1.93
CA GLY A 116 7.73 -5.17 -1.65
C GLY A 116 8.88 -5.90 -2.34
N HIS A 117 9.02 -7.18 -2.03
CA HIS A 117 9.93 -8.08 -2.73
C HIS A 117 9.37 -8.41 -4.11
N VAL A 118 10.23 -8.45 -5.14
CA VAL A 118 9.83 -8.82 -6.50
C VAL A 118 10.15 -10.29 -6.72
N ASP A 119 9.13 -11.13 -6.69
CA ASP A 119 9.26 -12.58 -6.88
C ASP A 119 9.49 -12.92 -8.37
N PHE A 120 8.88 -12.13 -9.26
CA PHE A 120 9.02 -12.29 -10.70
C PHE A 120 8.98 -10.95 -11.42
N ALA A 121 9.82 -10.81 -12.44
CA ALA A 121 9.79 -9.70 -13.37
C ALA A 121 10.15 -10.21 -14.78
N GLY A 122 9.20 -10.18 -15.71
CA GLY A 122 9.44 -10.73 -17.04
C GLY A 122 8.28 -10.59 -18.00
N VAL A 123 8.42 -11.18 -19.19
CA VAL A 123 7.37 -11.17 -20.21
C VAL A 123 6.62 -12.50 -20.20
N ARG A 124 5.30 -12.45 -20.08
CA ARG A 124 4.39 -13.60 -20.22
C ARG A 124 3.22 -13.18 -21.10
N GLU A 125 2.89 -14.00 -22.10
CA GLU A 125 1.70 -13.80 -22.95
C GLU A 125 1.57 -12.39 -23.55
N GLY A 126 2.69 -11.81 -24.01
CA GLY A 126 2.70 -10.46 -24.60
C GLY A 126 2.53 -9.32 -23.58
N ARG A 127 2.64 -9.60 -22.28
CA ARG A 127 2.60 -8.60 -21.20
C ARG A 127 3.89 -8.63 -20.41
N TYR A 128 4.33 -7.47 -19.95
CA TYR A 128 5.31 -7.41 -18.87
C TYR A 128 4.57 -7.62 -17.56
N VAL A 129 4.98 -8.63 -16.80
CA VAL A 129 4.39 -9.06 -15.55
C VAL A 129 5.40 -8.85 -14.42
N LEU A 130 4.92 -8.31 -13.31
CA LEU A 130 5.65 -8.11 -12.08
C LEU A 130 4.84 -8.71 -10.93
N GLU A 131 5.38 -9.74 -10.29
CA GLU A 131 4.81 -10.33 -9.08
C GLU A 131 5.53 -9.74 -7.87
N VAL A 132 4.76 -9.21 -6.91
CA VAL A 132 5.30 -8.51 -5.74
C VAL A 132 4.68 -9.10 -4.49
N THR A 133 5.52 -9.44 -3.52
CA THR A 133 5.12 -9.91 -2.19
C THR A 133 5.55 -8.92 -1.11
N LEU A 134 4.66 -8.62 -0.18
CA LEU A 134 4.88 -7.72 0.94
C LEU A 134 4.46 -8.38 2.26
N PRO A 135 5.27 -8.31 3.34
CA PRO A 135 4.85 -8.78 4.65
C PRO A 135 3.58 -8.04 5.12
N LEU A 136 2.66 -8.75 5.78
CA LEU A 136 1.39 -8.17 6.22
C LEU A 136 1.57 -7.01 7.20
N GLU A 137 2.52 -7.12 8.13
CA GLU A 137 2.87 -6.03 9.05
C GLU A 137 3.16 -4.74 8.28
N ARG A 138 4.07 -4.81 7.30
CA ARG A 138 4.42 -3.67 6.45
C ARG A 138 3.25 -3.16 5.61
N LEU A 139 2.41 -4.07 5.10
CA LEU A 139 1.20 -3.69 4.36
C LEU A 139 0.23 -2.89 5.23
N PHE A 140 0.08 -3.23 6.51
CA PHE A 140 -0.87 -2.55 7.37
C PHE A 140 -0.30 -1.31 8.08
N ASP A 141 1.00 -1.30 8.37
CA ASP A 141 1.65 -0.22 9.12
C ASP A 141 2.22 0.87 8.22
N GLU A 142 2.82 0.50 7.09
CA GLU A 142 3.57 1.43 6.27
C GLU A 142 2.79 1.92 5.02
N CYS A 143 1.81 1.13 4.55
CA CYS A 143 0.95 1.55 3.45
C CYS A 143 -0.24 2.35 3.97
N VAL A 144 -0.56 3.45 3.28
CA VAL A 144 -1.59 4.40 3.70
C VAL A 144 -2.58 4.63 2.56
N LEU A 145 -3.87 4.49 2.86
CA LEU A 145 -4.97 4.92 2.00
C LEU A 145 -5.33 6.37 2.36
N PHE A 146 -5.22 7.29 1.40
CA PHE A 146 -5.60 8.68 1.59
C PHE A 146 -7.06 8.92 1.21
N GLU A 147 -7.48 8.36 0.07
CA GLU A 147 -8.83 8.52 -0.46
C GLU A 147 -9.26 7.23 -1.16
N ALA A 148 -10.55 6.91 -1.06
CA ALA A 148 -11.18 5.85 -1.82
C ALA A 148 -12.57 6.29 -2.26
N VAL A 149 -12.81 6.30 -3.57
CA VAL A 149 -14.11 6.58 -4.17
C VAL A 149 -14.66 5.30 -4.80
N VAL A 150 -15.75 4.79 -4.23
CA VAL A 150 -16.40 3.55 -4.67
C VAL A 150 -17.74 3.88 -5.31
N ARG A 151 -18.00 3.32 -6.49
CA ARG A 151 -19.24 3.50 -7.27
C ARG A 151 -19.82 2.17 -7.74
#